data_AF-A0A2V9CAF2-F1
#
_entry.id   AF-A0A2V9CAF2-F1
#
_cell.length_a   1.000
_cell.length_b   1.000
_cell.length_c   1.000
_cell.angle_alpha   90.00
_cell.angle_beta   90.00
_cell.angle_gamma   90.00
#
_symmetry.space_group_name_H-M   'P 1'
#
loop_
_entity.id
_entity.type
_entity.pdbx_description
1 polymer ?
#
loop_
_entity_poly.entity_id
_entity_poly.type
_entity_poly.pdbx_seq_one_letter_code
_entity_poly.pdbx_strand_id
1 'polypeptide(L)'
;MGVETSTVSPWLAIIRLHPIKALDPVQVKEARIGPGGGLELDRAWALYSADGQWINGKRTAAIHLIRAAYAPDLNSVTLSVPADRRGTPTKTFDFPGGSADAAQWFSAFFDQLVTVRYSPEGFPDDTVANGPTIIST
;
A
#
# COMPACT_ATOMS: atom_id res chain seq x y z
N MET A 1 -49.52 3.56 1.50
CA MET A 1 -48.53 3.11 2.50
C MET A 1 -47.26 3.88 2.21
N GLY A 2 -46.94 4.89 3.01
CA GLY A 2 -45.73 5.71 2.80
C GLY A 2 -44.50 4.93 3.25
N VAL A 3 -43.48 4.88 2.39
CA VAL A 3 -42.17 4.32 2.78
C VAL A 3 -41.53 5.36 3.68
N GLU A 4 -41.43 5.04 4.96
CA GLU A 4 -40.72 5.86 5.94
C GLU A 4 -39.21 5.73 5.63
N THR A 5 -38.64 6.74 4.98
CA THR A 5 -37.19 6.78 4.75
C THR A 5 -36.53 7.16 6.07
N SER A 6 -36.02 6.17 6.80
CA SER A 6 -35.11 6.43 7.92
C SER A 6 -33.94 7.27 7.41
N THR A 7 -33.78 8.49 7.93
CA THR A 7 -32.66 9.37 7.59
C THR A 7 -31.40 8.87 8.29
N VAL A 8 -30.76 7.85 7.72
CA VAL A 8 -29.45 7.43 8.17
C VAL A 8 -28.46 8.53 7.80
N SER A 9 -27.70 9.02 8.79
CA SER A 9 -26.62 9.99 8.59
C SER A 9 -25.27 9.26 8.71
N PRO A 10 -24.77 8.67 7.60
CA PRO A 10 -23.46 8.05 7.62
C PRO A 10 -22.37 9.10 7.80
N TRP A 11 -21.31 8.74 8.51
CA TRP A 11 -20.12 9.58 8.67
C TRP A 11 -18.87 8.75 8.43
N LEU A 12 -17.79 9.40 7.98
CA LEU A 12 -16.53 8.75 7.69
C LEU A 12 -15.77 8.47 8.99
N ALA A 13 -15.69 7.21 9.39
CA ALA A 13 -15.02 6.82 10.62
C ALA A 13 -13.49 6.78 10.50
N ILE A 14 -12.98 6.21 9.41
CA ILE A 14 -11.54 5.93 9.24
C ILE A 14 -11.17 6.09 7.77
N ILE A 15 -10.00 6.68 7.51
CA ILE A 15 -9.33 6.64 6.21
C ILE A 15 -8.08 5.79 6.35
N ARG A 16 -7.91 4.79 5.48
CA ARG A 16 -6.71 3.97 5.39
C ARG A 16 -6.12 4.11 4.00
N LEU A 17 -4.83 4.39 3.94
CA LEU A 17 -4.05 4.34 2.72
C LEU A 17 -3.17 3.09 2.77
N HIS A 18 -2.94 2.45 1.63
CA HIS A 18 -1.94 1.41 1.46
C HIS A 18 -0.82 1.93 0.55
N PRO A 19 0.16 2.72 1.06
CA PRO A 19 1.09 3.43 0.20
C PRO A 19 1.85 2.51 -0.76
N ILE A 20 2.40 1.42 -0.23
CA ILE A 20 3.03 0.39 -1.04
C ILE A 20 1.99 -0.72 -1.26
N LYS A 21 1.69 -1.01 -2.53
CA LYS A 21 0.76 -2.04 -2.95
C LYS A 21 1.08 -3.38 -2.25
N ALA A 22 0.02 -4.02 -1.75
CA ALA A 22 0.06 -5.31 -1.04
C ALA A 22 0.73 -5.31 0.34
N LEU A 23 1.14 -4.15 0.89
CA LEU A 23 1.64 -4.03 2.26
C LEU A 23 0.61 -3.41 3.21
N ASP A 24 0.94 -3.36 4.50
CA ASP A 24 0.07 -2.88 5.56
C ASP A 24 -0.43 -1.44 5.32
N PRO A 25 -1.61 -1.06 5.84
CA PRO A 25 -2.12 0.29 5.72
C PRO A 25 -1.50 1.25 6.74
N VAL A 26 -1.72 2.54 6.48
CA VAL A 26 -1.56 3.64 7.44
C VAL A 26 -2.87 4.40 7.54
N GLN A 27 -3.26 4.75 8.77
CA GLN A 27 -4.45 5.56 9.02
C GLN A 27 -4.11 7.03 8.94
N VAL A 28 -4.92 7.80 8.23
CA VAL A 28 -4.78 9.26 8.08
C VAL A 28 -6.06 9.97 8.50
N LYS A 29 -5.94 11.26 8.86
CA LYS A 29 -7.09 12.10 9.22
C LYS A 29 -7.81 12.65 7.99
N GLU A 30 -7.07 12.85 6.91
CA GLU A 30 -7.55 13.40 5.65
C GLU A 30 -6.75 12.79 4.51
N ALA A 31 -7.36 12.75 3.32
CA ALA A 31 -6.71 12.33 2.09
C ALA A 31 -7.28 13.14 0.93
N ARG A 32 -6.45 13.40 -0.09
CA ARG A 32 -6.88 14.07 -1.32
C ARG A 32 -7.35 13.03 -2.33
N ILE A 33 -8.26 13.41 -3.23
CA ILE A 33 -8.55 12.61 -4.42
C ILE A 33 -7.45 12.86 -5.44
N GLY A 34 -6.77 11.80 -5.85
CA GLY A 34 -5.68 11.83 -6.83
C GLY A 34 -6.18 11.86 -8.28
N PRO A 35 -5.26 12.03 -9.24
CA PRO A 35 -5.58 12.14 -10.66
C PRO A 35 -6.22 10.87 -11.25
N GLY A 36 -5.98 9.70 -10.64
CA GLY A 36 -6.63 8.43 -11.01
C GLY A 36 -8.05 8.25 -10.44
N GLY A 37 -8.57 9.23 -9.70
CA GLY A 37 -9.87 9.17 -9.01
C GLY A 37 -9.84 8.44 -7.67
N GLY A 38 -8.77 7.68 -7.36
CA GLY A 38 -8.51 7.10 -6.04
C GLY A 38 -8.00 8.12 -5.02
N LEU A 39 -7.66 7.67 -3.81
CA LEU A 39 -7.00 8.52 -2.82
C LEU A 39 -5.53 8.73 -3.21
N GLU A 40 -5.04 9.96 -3.10
CA GLU A 40 -3.62 10.29 -3.27
C GLU A 40 -2.79 9.48 -2.27
N LEU A 41 -1.63 8.98 -2.71
CA LEU A 41 -0.76 8.06 -1.98
C LEU A 41 -1.34 6.66 -1.75
N ASP A 42 -2.61 6.36 -2.04
CA ASP A 42 -3.10 4.98 -1.97
C ASP A 42 -2.58 4.17 -3.15
N ARG A 43 -1.85 3.07 -2.84
CA ARG A 43 -1.21 2.18 -3.82
C ARG A 43 -0.33 2.94 -4.82
N ALA A 44 0.25 4.05 -4.43
CA ALA A 44 1.09 4.88 -5.30
C ALA A 44 2.45 4.25 -5.62
N TRP A 45 2.88 3.27 -4.81
CA TRP A 45 4.07 2.47 -5.07
C TRP A 45 3.75 1.00 -5.29
N ALA A 46 4.41 0.36 -6.26
CA ALA A 46 4.25 -1.06 -6.52
C ALA A 46 5.60 -1.76 -6.75
N LEU A 47 5.66 -3.02 -6.32
CA LEU A 47 6.82 -3.88 -6.50
C LEU A 47 6.74 -4.62 -7.84
N TYR A 48 7.86 -4.63 -8.56
CA TYR A 48 7.99 -5.33 -9.84
C TYR A 48 9.21 -6.24 -9.82
N SER A 49 9.05 -7.47 -10.31
CA SER A 49 10.15 -8.42 -10.55
C SER A 49 10.96 -8.04 -11.80
N ALA A 50 12.10 -8.72 -11.99
CA ALA A 50 13.01 -8.49 -13.12
C ALA A 50 12.35 -8.68 -14.51
N ASP A 51 11.35 -9.55 -14.60
CA ASP A 51 10.56 -9.81 -15.81
C ASP A 51 9.42 -8.78 -16.03
N GLY A 52 9.35 -7.75 -15.20
CA GLY A 52 8.36 -6.68 -15.29
C GLY A 52 6.96 -7.08 -14.81
N GLN A 53 6.81 -8.21 -14.12
CA GLN A 53 5.55 -8.60 -13.49
C GLN A 53 5.35 -7.94 -12.12
N TRP A 54 4.09 -7.74 -11.73
CA TRP A 54 3.76 -7.28 -10.39
C TRP A 54 4.06 -8.35 -9.34
N ILE A 55 4.74 -7.95 -8.27
CA ILE A 55 4.81 -8.73 -7.05
C ILE A 55 3.61 -8.32 -6.19
N ASN A 56 2.65 -9.23 -6.02
CA ASN A 56 1.43 -8.96 -5.26
C ASN A 56 0.99 -10.19 -4.45
N GLY A 57 0.05 -9.98 -3.54
CA GLY A 57 -0.46 -11.02 -2.65
C GLY A 57 -1.21 -12.17 -3.34
N LYS A 58 -1.62 -12.01 -4.61
CA LYS A 58 -2.32 -13.06 -5.38
C LYS A 58 -1.33 -14.06 -5.99
N ARG A 59 -0.16 -13.60 -6.43
CA ARG A 59 0.84 -14.42 -7.15
C ARG A 59 2.07 -14.76 -6.31
N THR A 60 2.40 -13.92 -5.33
CA THR A 60 3.61 -14.06 -4.52
C THR A 60 3.25 -14.12 -3.03
N ALA A 61 2.93 -15.32 -2.53
CA ALA A 61 2.51 -15.50 -1.14
C ALA A 61 3.52 -14.98 -0.10
N ALA A 62 4.81 -14.97 -0.44
CA ALA A 62 5.87 -14.48 0.43
C ALA A 62 5.72 -13.00 0.82
N ILE A 63 5.04 -12.17 0.01
CA ILE A 63 4.83 -10.75 0.33
C ILE A 63 4.03 -10.56 1.62
N HIS A 64 3.14 -11.50 1.96
CA HIS A 64 2.31 -11.45 3.18
C HIS A 64 3.12 -11.57 4.47
N LEU A 65 4.40 -11.95 4.38
CA LEU A 65 5.31 -12.00 5.51
C LEU A 65 5.93 -10.63 5.82
N ILE A 66 5.95 -9.72 4.85
CA ILE A 66 6.51 -8.40 5.03
C ILE A 66 5.53 -7.56 5.84
N ARG A 67 6.06 -6.89 6.86
CA ARG A 67 5.35 -5.86 7.61
C ARG A 67 5.91 -4.50 7.28
N ALA A 68 5.01 -3.55 7.04
CA ALA A 68 5.31 -2.14 6.84
C ALA A 68 4.73 -1.32 7.99
N ALA A 69 5.56 -0.53 8.66
CA ALA A 69 5.14 0.47 9.64
C ALA A 69 5.53 1.86 9.15
N TYR A 70 4.54 2.66 8.78
CA TYR A 70 4.73 4.02 8.29
C TYR A 70 4.78 5.01 9.46
N ALA A 71 5.62 6.03 9.35
CA ALA A 71 5.53 7.19 10.24
C ALA A 71 4.19 7.93 10.02
N PRO A 72 3.61 8.58 11.05
CA PRO A 72 2.32 9.27 10.93
C PRO A 72 2.26 10.36 9.85
N ASP A 73 3.39 10.96 9.52
CA ASP A 73 3.55 11.99 8.48
C ASP A 73 3.97 11.41 7.12
N LEU A 74 4.06 10.08 7.01
CA LEU A 74 4.51 9.34 5.83
C LEU A 74 5.92 9.74 5.36
N ASN A 75 6.78 10.25 6.24
CA ASN A 75 8.16 10.59 5.87
C ASN A 75 9.11 9.38 5.84
N SER A 76 8.67 8.24 6.38
CA SER A 76 9.48 7.03 6.49
C SER A 76 8.61 5.78 6.60
N VAL A 77 9.23 4.65 6.26
CA VAL A 77 8.63 3.31 6.39
C VAL A 77 9.66 2.35 6.96
N THR A 78 9.25 1.59 7.97
CA THR A 78 10.03 0.48 8.52
C THR A 78 9.51 -0.83 7.95
N LEU A 79 10.38 -1.57 7.28
CA LEU A 79 10.10 -2.89 6.72
C LEU A 79 10.70 -3.96 7.63
N SER A 80 9.93 -5.01 7.89
CA SER A 80 10.36 -6.14 8.72
C SER A 80 9.73 -7.45 8.25
N VAL A 81 10.31 -8.57 8.68
CA VAL A 81 9.76 -9.91 8.53
C VAL A 81 9.87 -10.63 9.88
N PRO A 82 9.02 -11.63 10.17
CA PRO A 82 9.17 -12.45 11.38
C PRO A 82 10.57 -13.07 11.49
N ALA A 83 11.09 -13.12 12.72
CA ALA A 83 12.49 -13.46 13.04
C ALA A 83 12.94 -14.87 12.60
N ASP A 84 12.01 -15.76 12.28
CA ASP A 84 12.25 -17.14 11.85
C ASP A 84 12.55 -17.25 10.34
N ARG A 85 12.54 -16.15 9.58
CA ARG A 85 12.64 -16.17 8.11
C ARG A 85 13.85 -15.37 7.61
N ARG A 86 14.81 -16.09 7.03
CA ARG A 86 15.87 -15.61 6.09
C ARG A 86 16.80 -14.49 6.58
N GLY A 87 16.86 -14.17 7.87
CA GLY A 87 17.79 -13.17 8.39
C GLY A 87 17.66 -11.78 7.75
N THR A 88 16.52 -11.49 7.10
CA THR A 88 16.28 -10.18 6.48
C THR A 88 16.16 -9.14 7.60
N PRO A 89 17.04 -8.12 7.64
CA PRO A 89 17.06 -7.19 8.76
C PRO A 89 15.81 -6.30 8.74
N THR A 90 15.30 -5.95 9.91
CA THR A 90 14.37 -4.82 10.01
C THR A 90 15.12 -3.55 9.61
N LYS A 91 14.55 -2.76 8.71
CA LYS A 91 15.20 -1.53 8.23
C LYS A 91 14.18 -0.43 7.98
N THR A 92 14.53 0.79 8.39
CA THR A 92 13.76 2.00 8.12
C THR A 92 14.35 2.72 6.93
N PHE A 93 13.47 3.25 6.09
CA PHE A 93 13.82 4.01 4.89
C PHE A 93 13.07 5.34 4.91
N ASP A 94 13.71 6.38 4.39
CA ASP A 94 13.01 7.60 4.02
C ASP A 94 11.92 7.26 3.00
N PHE A 95 10.74 7.86 3.17
CA PHE A 95 9.60 7.62 2.31
C PHE A 95 9.05 8.95 1.83
N PRO A 96 8.84 9.12 0.51
CA PRO A 96 9.12 8.17 -0.57
C PRO A 96 10.57 8.19 -1.09
N GLY A 97 11.44 9.03 -0.52
CA GLY A 97 12.79 9.30 -1.05
C GLY A 97 13.74 8.09 -1.10
N GLY A 98 13.62 7.15 -0.16
CA GLY A 98 14.47 5.97 -0.01
C GLY A 98 14.05 4.75 -0.85
N SER A 99 13.30 4.95 -1.94
CA SER A 99 12.74 3.84 -2.73
C SER A 99 13.78 2.90 -3.36
N ALA A 100 14.97 3.42 -3.72
CA ALA A 100 16.07 2.61 -4.24
C ALA A 100 16.65 1.66 -3.17
N ASP A 101 16.86 2.15 -1.95
CA ASP A 101 17.33 1.34 -0.82
C ASP A 101 16.27 0.32 -0.39
N ALA A 102 15.00 0.70 -0.41
CA ALA A 102 13.89 -0.22 -0.16
C ALA A 102 13.85 -1.32 -1.24
N ALA A 103 14.09 -0.99 -2.51
CA ALA A 103 14.15 -1.96 -3.60
C ALA A 103 15.24 -3.01 -3.39
N GLN A 104 16.41 -2.63 -2.88
CA GLN A 104 17.48 -3.57 -2.51
C GLN A 104 17.04 -4.50 -1.38
N TRP A 105 16.34 -3.98 -0.38
CA TRP A 105 15.80 -4.78 0.71
C TRP A 105 14.77 -5.81 0.22
N PHE A 106 13.84 -5.39 -0.63
CA PHE A 106 12.89 -6.31 -1.27
C PHE A 106 13.61 -7.35 -2.13
N SER A 107 14.65 -6.94 -2.86
CA SER A 107 15.43 -7.85 -3.71
C SER A 107 16.10 -8.95 -2.89
N ALA A 108 16.69 -8.59 -1.74
CA ALA A 108 17.28 -9.54 -0.82
C ALA A 108 16.23 -10.48 -0.20
N PHE A 109 15.04 -9.98 0.13
CA PHE A 109 13.96 -10.80 0.69
C PHE A 109 13.40 -11.81 -0.31
N PHE A 110 13.16 -11.38 -1.56
CA PHE A 110 12.58 -12.22 -2.62
C PHE A 110 13.62 -13.06 -3.37
N ASP A 111 14.91 -12.93 -3.05
CA ASP A 111 16.04 -13.58 -3.72
C ASP A 111 16.00 -13.39 -5.25
N GLN A 112 15.63 -12.18 -5.67
CA GLN A 112 15.54 -11.78 -7.07
C GLN A 112 15.61 -10.27 -7.18
N LEU A 113 15.94 -9.73 -8.36
CA LEU A 113 15.88 -8.28 -8.57
C LEU A 113 14.42 -7.79 -8.48
N VAL A 114 14.19 -6.84 -7.57
CA VAL A 114 12.92 -6.14 -7.38
C VAL A 114 13.12 -4.65 -7.60
N THR A 115 12.20 -4.03 -8.32
CA THR A 115 12.12 -2.58 -8.48
C THR A 115 10.86 -2.04 -7.79
N VAL A 116 10.98 -0.84 -7.23
CA VAL A 116 9.86 -0.08 -6.67
C VAL A 116 9.50 1.01 -7.68
N ARG A 117 8.27 0.99 -8.18
CA ARG A 117 7.78 1.99 -9.15
C ARG A 117 6.77 2.89 -8.49
N TYR A 118 6.74 4.14 -8.93
CA TYR A 118 5.79 5.16 -8.49
C TYR A 118 4.88 5.57 -9.64
N SER A 119 3.61 5.83 -9.35
CA SER A 119 2.67 6.50 -10.25
C SER A 119 1.74 7.41 -9.44
N PRO A 120 1.55 8.68 -9.83
CA PRO A 120 0.62 9.58 -9.16
C PRO A 120 -0.86 9.16 -9.32
N GLU A 121 -1.19 8.38 -10.34
CA GLU A 121 -2.51 7.75 -10.54
C GLU A 121 -2.71 6.51 -9.66
N GLY A 122 -1.63 5.97 -9.09
CA GLY A 122 -1.61 4.74 -8.31
C GLY A 122 -1.63 3.46 -9.15
N PHE A 123 -1.46 2.33 -8.47
CA PHE A 123 -1.56 0.99 -9.03
C PHE A 123 -2.81 0.26 -8.50
N PRO A 124 -4.02 0.67 -8.93
CA PRO A 124 -5.28 0.11 -8.46
C PRO A 124 -5.41 -1.38 -8.83
N ASP A 125 -6.21 -2.12 -8.07
CA ASP A 125 -6.50 -3.53 -8.36
C ASP A 125 -7.58 -3.70 -9.44
N ASP A 126 -8.51 -2.75 -9.54
CA ASP A 126 -9.55 -2.67 -10.56
C ASP A 126 -9.24 -1.44 -11.42
N THR A 127 -8.92 -1.64 -12.70
CA THR A 127 -8.51 -0.57 -13.62
C THR A 127 -9.66 0.25 -14.19
N VAL A 128 -10.91 -0.16 -13.94
CA VAL A 128 -12.13 0.51 -14.40
C VAL A 128 -12.73 1.35 -13.27
N ALA A 129 -12.86 0.76 -12.08
CA ALA A 129 -13.41 1.41 -10.90
C ALA A 129 -12.31 1.82 -9.90
N ASN A 130 -11.44 2.75 -10.32
CA ASN A 130 -10.24 3.15 -9.57
C ASN A 130 -10.49 4.06 -8.35
N GLY A 131 -11.76 4.34 -8.01
CA GLY A 131 -12.12 5.23 -6.90
C GLY A 131 -11.83 4.63 -5.52
N PRO A 132 -11.99 5.42 -4.43
CA PRO A 132 -11.81 4.93 -3.07
C PRO A 132 -12.76 3.78 -2.77
N THR A 133 -12.25 2.75 -2.09
CA THR A 133 -13.08 1.64 -1.60
C THR A 133 -13.82 2.09 -0.34
N ILE A 134 -15.16 2.06 -0.37
CA ILE A 134 -15.99 2.35 0.80
C ILE A 134 -16.46 1.04 1.41
N ILE A 135 -16.23 0.88 2.72
CA ILE A 135 -16.66 -0.27 3.50
C ILE A 135 -17.62 0.26 4.56
N SER A 136 -18.86 -0.25 4.57
CA SER A 136 -19.81 -0.02 5.67
C SER A 136 -19.67 -1.15 6.68
N THR A 137 -19.67 -0.81 7.97
CA THR A 137 -19.64 -1.75 9.10
C THR A 137 -20.91 -1.63 9.91
#